data_AF-A0A518C524-F1
#
_entry.id   AF-A0A518C524-F1
#
_cell.length_a   1.000
_cell.length_b   1.000
_cell.length_c   1.000
_cell.angle_alpha   90.00
_cell.angle_beta   90.00
_cell.angle_gamma   90.00
#
_symmetry.space_group_name_H-M   'P 1'
#
loop_
_entity.id
_entity.type
_entity.pdbx_description
1 polymer ?
#
loop_
_entity_poly.entity_id
_entity_poly.type
_entity_poly.pdbx_seq_one_letter_code
_entity_poly.pdbx_strand_id
1 'polypeptide(L)'
;MHASRCHFIIALLVLFVGHGFAAAETFELVRVLEVTGRQGIATDGERYFVSGSQALHIYSKEGKLLKSNEDPFTGLEKRANHFGDISEHNGELFTGIEWFEEGRGKDIQIAVYDANTLKFKRSFPWNPESGQVEVSALAVDEANGLVWMTDWVNGNYVYRYKLSDGEYAGKLHLRPVPQWQQGIAVHNGNLYITADDGNADDREPDNLWKAPASKEETAAYVQHVLAFDQLRDFGEIEGIDFDEQAGEMLVLSNRGKRIDLGTPKGFYPGYDREISEVYVFRKTDR
;
A
#
# COMPACT_ATOMS: atom_id res chain seq x y z
N MET A 1 -73.87 -13.31 -37.41
CA MET A 1 -73.52 -13.33 -35.97
C MET A 1 -71.99 -13.41 -35.89
N HIS A 2 -71.33 -12.27 -35.66
CA HIS A 2 -69.87 -12.19 -35.57
C HIS A 2 -69.42 -12.41 -34.12
N ALA A 3 -68.48 -13.34 -33.92
CA ALA A 3 -67.82 -13.58 -32.65
C ALA A 3 -66.70 -12.56 -32.45
N SER A 4 -66.79 -11.82 -31.34
CA SER A 4 -65.80 -10.81 -30.93
C SER A 4 -64.66 -11.49 -30.17
N ARG A 5 -63.42 -11.37 -30.65
CA ARG A 5 -62.21 -11.83 -29.95
C ARG A 5 -61.61 -10.68 -29.14
N CYS A 6 -61.80 -10.72 -27.83
CA CYS A 6 -61.06 -9.88 -26.89
C CYS A 6 -59.57 -10.27 -26.90
N HIS A 7 -58.69 -9.33 -27.25
CA HIS A 7 -57.26 -9.46 -27.06
C HIS A 7 -56.89 -8.78 -25.74
N PHE A 8 -56.41 -9.56 -24.77
CA PHE A 8 -55.72 -9.05 -23.59
C PHE A 8 -54.31 -8.64 -23.99
N ILE A 9 -53.98 -7.36 -23.88
CA ILE A 9 -52.60 -6.86 -23.98
C ILE A 9 -52.02 -6.89 -22.57
N ILE A 10 -51.09 -7.81 -22.33
CA ILE A 10 -50.25 -7.80 -21.12
C ILE A 10 -49.07 -6.87 -21.40
N ALA A 11 -49.04 -5.71 -20.75
CA ALA A 11 -47.90 -4.81 -20.79
C ALA A 11 -46.79 -5.35 -19.87
N LEU A 12 -45.69 -5.80 -20.46
CA LEU A 12 -44.49 -6.21 -19.74
C LEU A 12 -43.71 -4.95 -19.34
N LEU A 13 -43.78 -4.57 -18.06
CA LEU A 13 -42.97 -3.50 -17.49
C LEU A 13 -41.55 -4.03 -17.25
N VAL A 14 -40.60 -3.70 -18.13
CA VAL A 14 -39.18 -3.99 -17.92
C VAL A 14 -38.60 -2.87 -17.04
N LEU A 15 -38.41 -3.18 -15.75
CA LEU A 15 -37.62 -2.35 -14.83
C LEU A 15 -36.15 -2.48 -15.21
N PHE A 16 -35.61 -1.47 -15.91
CA PHE A 16 -34.17 -1.29 -16.01
C PHE A 16 -33.65 -0.81 -14.66
N VAL A 17 -33.09 -1.72 -13.87
CA VAL A 17 -32.21 -1.34 -12.76
C VAL A 17 -30.92 -0.86 -13.38
N GLY A 18 -30.80 0.47 -13.53
CA GLY A 18 -29.56 1.11 -13.93
C GLY A 18 -28.48 0.79 -12.90
N HIS A 19 -27.61 -0.16 -13.24
CA HIS A 19 -26.33 -0.28 -12.57
C HIS A 19 -25.55 0.96 -13.01
N GLY A 20 -25.48 1.98 -12.16
CA GLY A 20 -24.57 3.08 -12.37
C GLY A 20 -23.17 2.49 -12.53
N PHE A 21 -22.59 2.62 -13.72
CA PHE A 21 -21.17 2.33 -13.89
C PHE A 21 -20.45 3.31 -12.96
N ALA A 22 -19.78 2.80 -11.92
CA ALA A 22 -18.83 3.59 -11.18
C ALA A 22 -17.84 4.15 -12.20
N ALA A 23 -17.62 5.45 -12.17
CA ALA A 23 -16.74 6.08 -13.12
C ALA A 23 -15.31 5.56 -12.95
N ALA A 24 -14.56 5.51 -14.06
CA ALA A 24 -13.18 5.12 -14.02
C ALA A 24 -12.36 6.20 -13.29
N GLU A 25 -11.66 5.78 -12.22
CA GLU A 25 -10.65 6.59 -11.54
C GLU A 25 -9.50 6.86 -12.52
N THR A 26 -8.99 8.10 -12.56
CA THR A 26 -7.82 8.43 -13.38
C THR A 26 -6.73 9.08 -12.55
N PHE A 27 -5.48 8.70 -12.85
CA PHE A 27 -4.27 9.14 -12.16
C PHE A 27 -3.36 9.86 -13.15
N GLU A 28 -3.11 11.15 -12.92
CA GLU A 28 -2.22 11.98 -13.73
C GLU A 28 -0.94 12.25 -12.95
N LEU A 29 0.23 11.83 -13.45
CA LEU A 29 1.51 12.14 -12.81
C LEU A 29 1.76 13.66 -12.86
N VAL A 30 1.90 14.29 -11.69
CA VAL A 30 2.09 15.74 -11.57
C VAL A 30 3.45 16.15 -11.02
N ARG A 31 4.10 15.31 -10.19
CA ARG A 31 5.43 15.57 -9.64
C ARG A 31 6.21 14.26 -9.42
N VAL A 32 7.53 14.38 -9.43
CA VAL A 32 8.45 13.31 -9.01
C VAL A 32 9.52 13.92 -8.13
N LEU A 33 9.71 13.37 -6.93
CA LEU A 33 10.65 13.83 -5.91
C LEU A 33 11.65 12.71 -5.63
N GLU A 34 12.95 12.97 -5.81
CA GLU A 34 13.96 12.02 -5.34
C GLU A 34 14.08 12.11 -3.82
N VAL A 35 14.14 10.96 -3.14
CA VAL A 35 14.19 10.85 -1.67
C VAL A 35 15.26 9.86 -1.21
N THR A 36 15.73 10.05 0.01
CA THR A 36 16.35 8.99 0.81
C THR A 36 15.27 8.15 1.48
N GLY A 37 15.46 6.84 1.51
CA GLY A 37 14.49 5.86 1.96
C GLY A 37 13.84 5.16 0.76
N ARG A 38 13.48 3.88 0.93
CA ARG A 38 13.21 2.97 -0.18
C ARG A 38 12.02 2.03 0.02
N GLN A 39 11.35 2.08 1.16
CA GLN A 39 10.31 1.09 1.53
C GLN A 39 8.91 1.69 1.51
N GLY A 40 8.75 2.89 2.07
CA GLY A 40 7.41 3.40 2.37
C GLY A 40 7.25 4.89 2.22
N ILE A 41 6.01 5.32 2.02
CA ILE A 41 5.60 6.72 1.94
C ILE A 41 4.29 6.91 2.70
N ALA A 42 4.22 7.95 3.53
CA ALA A 42 2.97 8.41 4.14
C ALA A 42 2.87 9.93 4.14
N THR A 43 1.68 10.48 4.40
CA THR A 43 1.47 11.92 4.53
C THR A 43 0.44 12.27 5.59
N ASP A 44 0.66 13.41 6.26
CA ASP A 44 -0.33 14.09 7.11
C ASP A 44 -1.05 15.23 6.36
N GLY A 45 -0.86 15.34 5.05
CA GLY A 45 -1.33 16.44 4.19
C GLY A 45 -0.42 17.69 4.18
N GLU A 46 0.51 17.82 5.14
CA GLU A 46 1.46 18.94 5.20
C GLU A 46 2.90 18.50 4.86
N ARG A 47 3.23 17.25 5.17
CA ARG A 47 4.57 16.66 5.07
C ARG A 47 4.47 15.26 4.48
N TYR A 48 5.61 14.80 3.96
CA TYR A 48 5.80 13.43 3.53
C TYR A 48 6.74 12.70 4.50
N PHE A 49 6.39 11.49 4.84
CA PHE A 49 7.19 10.59 5.66
C PHE A 49 7.70 9.47 4.77
N VAL A 50 8.99 9.14 4.86
CA VAL A 50 9.59 8.08 4.04
C VAL A 50 10.32 7.10 4.94
N SER A 51 10.05 5.80 4.79
CA SER A 51 10.85 4.75 5.42
C SER A 51 11.93 4.23 4.47
N GLY A 52 13.16 4.13 4.99
CA GLY A 52 14.18 3.23 4.45
C GLY A 52 14.15 1.90 5.21
N SER A 53 15.02 0.96 4.86
CA SER A 53 15.05 -0.33 5.56
C SER A 53 15.43 -0.18 7.05
N GLN A 54 16.18 0.87 7.42
CA GLN A 54 16.65 1.12 8.78
C GLN A 54 16.63 2.60 9.19
N ALA A 55 15.84 3.43 8.50
CA ALA A 55 15.78 4.86 8.75
C ALA A 55 14.38 5.41 8.47
N LEU A 56 14.05 6.53 9.10
CA LEU A 56 12.83 7.29 8.83
C LEU A 56 13.19 8.72 8.45
N HIS A 57 12.45 9.32 7.54
CA HIS A 57 12.69 10.66 7.03
C HIS A 57 11.40 11.49 6.95
N ILE A 58 11.52 12.80 7.12
CA ILE A 58 10.43 13.78 6.90
C ILE A 58 10.86 14.71 5.78
N TYR A 59 9.99 14.91 4.79
CA TYR A 59 10.14 15.84 3.70
C TYR A 59 9.00 16.88 3.69
N SER A 60 9.30 18.07 3.19
CA SER A 60 8.27 19.00 2.71
C SER A 60 7.61 18.48 1.43
N LYS A 61 6.43 19.01 1.07
CA LYS A 61 5.75 18.68 -0.20
C LYS A 61 6.55 19.04 -1.45
N GLU A 62 7.53 19.95 -1.32
CA GLU A 62 8.46 20.32 -2.39
C GLU A 62 9.69 19.42 -2.48
N GLY A 63 9.79 18.36 -1.65
CA GLY A 63 10.89 17.39 -1.69
C GLY A 63 12.15 17.80 -0.92
N LYS A 64 12.10 18.87 -0.11
CA LYS A 64 13.20 19.19 0.82
C LYS A 64 13.17 18.27 2.05
N LEU A 65 14.27 17.58 2.31
CA LEU A 65 14.50 16.80 3.55
C LEU A 65 14.49 17.75 4.77
N LEU A 66 13.62 17.47 5.73
CA LEU A 66 13.43 18.26 6.94
C LEU A 66 14.05 17.59 8.17
N LYS A 67 13.97 16.26 8.26
CA LYS A 67 14.50 15.48 9.39
C LYS A 67 14.76 14.04 8.98
N SER A 68 15.73 13.41 9.64
CA SER A 68 15.94 11.96 9.60
C SER A 68 16.10 11.39 11.00
N ASN A 69 15.76 10.11 11.16
CA ASN A 69 16.22 9.26 12.23
C ASN A 69 16.90 8.02 11.63
N GLU A 70 18.22 7.95 11.78
CA GLU A 70 19.08 6.86 11.27
C GLU A 70 19.26 5.72 12.29
N ASP A 71 18.65 5.85 13.48
CA ASP A 71 18.62 4.80 14.51
C ASP A 71 17.18 4.63 15.06
N PRO A 72 16.22 4.27 14.19
CA PRO A 72 14.81 4.18 14.56
C PRO A 72 14.46 2.90 15.33
N PHE A 73 15.38 1.96 15.46
CA PHE A 73 15.15 0.72 16.22
C PHE A 73 15.58 0.84 17.70
N THR A 74 16.13 1.97 18.10
CA THR A 74 16.43 2.24 19.51
C THR A 74 15.18 2.21 20.37
N GLY A 75 15.22 1.39 21.43
CA GLY A 75 14.16 1.24 22.42
C GLY A 75 13.15 0.14 22.14
N LEU A 76 13.30 -0.61 21.03
CA LEU A 76 12.47 -1.78 20.76
C LEU A 76 12.75 -2.93 21.73
N GLU A 77 11.70 -3.61 22.17
CA GLU A 77 11.83 -4.86 22.93
C GLU A 77 12.24 -6.03 22.04
N LYS A 78 11.65 -6.13 20.85
CA LYS A 78 12.00 -7.11 19.83
C LYS A 78 12.92 -6.47 18.80
N ARG A 79 14.00 -7.17 18.44
CA ARG A 79 14.92 -6.72 17.39
C ARG A 79 14.19 -6.53 16.06
N ALA A 80 14.61 -5.53 15.31
CA ALA A 80 14.20 -5.30 13.94
C ALA A 80 15.39 -4.76 13.14
N ASN A 81 15.41 -5.05 11.84
CA ASN A 81 16.41 -4.54 10.91
C ASN A 81 15.78 -4.10 9.58
N HIS A 82 14.44 -4.13 9.49
CA HIS A 82 13.68 -3.93 8.27
C HIS A 82 12.36 -3.19 8.58
N PHE A 83 12.10 -2.12 7.83
CA PHE A 83 10.77 -1.50 7.71
C PHE A 83 10.11 -1.95 6.42
N GLY A 84 8.78 -2.05 6.47
CA GLY A 84 7.93 -2.00 5.30
C GLY A 84 7.42 -0.58 4.98
N ASP A 85 6.33 -0.53 4.23
CA ASP A 85 5.51 0.67 4.04
C ASP A 85 4.93 1.19 5.36
N ILE A 86 4.59 2.47 5.38
CA ILE A 86 4.19 3.21 6.57
C ILE A 86 2.86 3.93 6.37
N SER A 87 2.15 4.19 7.45
CA SER A 87 0.89 4.95 7.44
C SER A 87 0.92 6.01 8.54
N GLU A 88 0.54 7.24 8.22
CA GLU A 88 0.38 8.31 9.20
C GLU A 88 -1.03 8.32 9.74
N HIS A 89 -1.16 8.44 11.06
CA HIS A 89 -2.44 8.63 11.69
C HIS A 89 -2.29 9.38 13.02
N ASN A 90 -2.95 10.53 13.13
CA ASN A 90 -3.05 11.31 14.37
C ASN A 90 -1.70 11.69 15.00
N GLY A 91 -0.73 12.06 14.16
CA GLY A 91 0.63 12.45 14.58
C GLY A 91 1.52 11.26 14.92
N GLU A 92 1.12 10.04 14.54
CA GLU A 92 1.87 8.82 14.72
C GLU A 92 2.13 8.13 13.38
N LEU A 93 3.31 7.54 13.21
CA LEU A 93 3.60 6.67 12.06
C LEU A 93 3.48 5.22 12.51
N PHE A 94 2.60 4.49 11.84
CA PHE A 94 2.43 3.05 12.00
C PHE A 94 3.19 2.34 10.90
N THR A 95 3.86 1.25 11.26
CA THR A 95 4.63 0.45 10.31
C THR A 95 4.71 -1.00 10.75
N GLY A 96 4.70 -1.90 9.79
CA GLY A 96 5.25 -3.23 10.00
C GLY A 96 6.77 -3.15 10.14
N ILE A 97 7.32 -3.80 11.16
CA ILE A 97 8.77 -4.01 11.25
C ILE A 97 9.07 -5.43 11.65
N GLU A 98 10.26 -5.88 11.28
CA GLU A 98 10.71 -7.25 11.51
C GLU A 98 12.23 -7.34 11.52
N TRP A 99 12.71 -8.50 11.96
CA TRP A 99 14.04 -8.99 11.62
C TRP A 99 13.95 -9.83 10.35
N PHE A 100 14.32 -9.23 9.22
CA PHE A 100 14.35 -9.88 7.93
C PHE A 100 15.72 -10.47 7.62
N GLU A 101 15.74 -11.75 7.27
CA GLU A 101 16.95 -12.49 6.91
C GLU A 101 16.59 -13.63 5.95
N GLU A 102 17.28 -13.70 4.81
CA GLU A 102 17.13 -14.78 3.81
C GLU A 102 15.67 -15.00 3.33
N GLY A 103 14.92 -13.92 3.07
CA GLY A 103 13.56 -14.01 2.53
C GLY A 103 12.50 -14.38 3.58
N ARG A 104 12.82 -14.24 4.87
CA ARG A 104 11.90 -14.57 5.96
C ARG A 104 11.89 -13.51 7.06
N GLY A 105 10.68 -13.10 7.43
CA GLY A 105 10.39 -12.31 8.61
C GLY A 105 10.51 -13.09 9.92
N LYS A 106 11.17 -12.49 10.91
CA LYS A 106 11.20 -12.93 12.30
C LYS A 106 10.85 -11.73 13.18
N ASP A 107 10.34 -11.99 14.38
CA ASP A 107 10.05 -10.93 15.35
C ASP A 107 9.10 -9.83 14.83
N ILE A 108 8.20 -10.19 13.91
CA ILE A 108 7.21 -9.29 13.30
C ILE A 108 6.45 -8.55 14.39
N GLN A 109 6.23 -7.25 14.17
CA GLN A 109 5.49 -6.39 15.07
C GLN A 109 4.93 -5.19 14.31
N ILE A 110 3.83 -4.66 14.81
CA ILE A 110 3.34 -3.33 14.41
C ILE A 110 4.04 -2.33 15.32
N ALA A 111 4.89 -1.46 14.78
CA ALA A 111 5.56 -0.42 15.54
C ALA A 111 4.93 0.94 15.29
N VAL A 112 4.90 1.76 16.34
CA VAL A 112 4.34 3.11 16.31
C VAL A 112 5.40 4.11 16.71
N TYR A 113 5.57 5.12 15.87
CA TYR A 113 6.54 6.20 16.03
C TYR A 113 5.84 7.54 16.18
N ASP A 114 6.46 8.46 16.89
CA ASP A 114 6.00 9.86 16.93
C ASP A 114 6.37 10.54 15.61
N ALA A 115 5.38 11.03 14.85
CA ALA A 115 5.63 11.55 13.50
C ALA A 115 6.52 12.82 13.51
N ASN A 116 6.52 13.59 14.60
CA ASN A 116 7.32 14.82 14.69
C ASN A 116 8.79 14.54 15.04
N THR A 117 9.05 13.53 15.85
CA THR A 117 10.39 13.22 16.36
C THR A 117 11.02 11.99 15.70
N LEU A 118 10.22 11.19 14.99
CA LEU A 118 10.56 9.89 14.41
C LEU A 118 11.07 8.87 15.44
N LYS A 119 10.70 9.04 16.71
CA LYS A 119 11.13 8.16 17.80
C LYS A 119 10.08 7.09 18.05
N PHE A 120 10.55 5.88 18.30
CA PHE A 120 9.72 4.75 18.69
C PHE A 120 8.92 5.09 19.97
N LYS A 121 7.62 4.77 19.96
CA LYS A 121 6.71 4.96 21.09
C LYS A 121 6.30 3.64 21.72
N ARG A 122 5.83 2.71 20.90
CA ARG A 122 5.25 1.42 21.32
C ARG A 122 5.18 0.45 20.16
N SER A 123 5.06 -0.83 20.45
CA SER A 123 4.70 -1.84 19.46
C SER A 123 3.55 -2.70 19.93
N PHE A 124 2.81 -3.26 18.97
CA PHE A 124 1.82 -4.29 19.20
C PHE A 124 2.36 -5.64 18.72
N PRO A 125 2.05 -6.72 19.45
CA PRO A 125 2.54 -8.03 19.08
C PRO A 125 1.84 -8.54 17.82
N TRP A 126 2.63 -9.06 16.88
CA TRP A 126 2.11 -9.92 15.83
C TRP A 126 1.53 -11.23 16.41
N ASN A 127 0.48 -11.75 15.76
CA ASN A 127 -0.13 -13.03 16.13
C ASN A 127 0.35 -14.18 15.22
N PRO A 128 1.05 -15.20 15.73
CA PRO A 128 1.50 -16.35 14.94
C PRO A 128 0.41 -17.19 14.32
N GLU A 129 -0.78 -17.23 14.93
CA GLU A 129 -1.92 -17.99 14.39
C GLU A 129 -2.54 -17.33 13.15
N SER A 130 -2.16 -16.09 12.83
CA SER A 130 -2.53 -15.44 11.56
C SER A 130 -2.03 -16.22 10.33
N GLY A 131 -0.87 -16.87 10.47
CA GLY A 131 -0.12 -17.50 9.39
C GLY A 131 0.58 -16.52 8.45
N GLN A 132 0.68 -15.24 8.82
CA GLN A 132 1.57 -14.28 8.16
C GLN A 132 3.04 -14.66 8.44
N VAL A 133 3.95 -14.42 7.50
CA VAL A 133 5.36 -14.83 7.61
C VAL A 133 6.35 -13.72 7.30
N GLU A 134 5.85 -12.56 6.89
CA GLU A 134 6.59 -11.32 6.58
C GLU A 134 5.64 -10.12 6.74
N VAL A 135 6.19 -8.89 6.87
CA VAL A 135 5.39 -7.67 6.77
C VAL A 135 6.00 -6.61 5.84
N SER A 136 5.42 -6.50 4.64
CA SER A 136 5.87 -5.52 3.64
C SER A 136 5.21 -4.16 3.74
N ALA A 137 3.96 -4.08 4.22
CA ALA A 137 3.22 -2.83 4.28
C ALA A 137 2.22 -2.78 5.43
N LEU A 138 1.79 -1.58 5.80
CA LEU A 138 0.75 -1.34 6.77
C LEU A 138 -0.10 -0.10 6.46
N ALA A 139 -1.43 -0.22 6.55
CA ALA A 139 -2.36 0.90 6.49
C ALA A 139 -3.25 1.00 7.75
N VAL A 140 -3.43 2.21 8.27
CA VAL A 140 -4.44 2.48 9.30
C VAL A 140 -5.81 2.69 8.63
N ASP A 141 -6.82 1.99 9.13
CA ASP A 141 -8.23 2.13 8.75
C ASP A 141 -9.04 2.59 9.96
N GLU A 142 -8.99 3.90 10.21
CA GLU A 142 -9.66 4.52 11.36
C GLU A 142 -11.17 4.25 11.35
N ALA A 143 -11.81 4.31 10.17
CA ALA A 143 -13.25 4.14 10.02
C ALA A 143 -13.73 2.76 10.51
N ASN A 144 -12.92 1.72 10.31
CA ASN A 144 -13.21 0.38 10.82
C ASN A 144 -12.51 0.05 12.15
N GLY A 145 -11.65 0.94 12.66
CA GLY A 145 -10.84 0.68 13.84
C GLY A 145 -9.82 -0.44 13.63
N LEU A 146 -9.27 -0.54 12.42
CA LEU A 146 -8.36 -1.61 12.00
C LEU A 146 -7.00 -1.07 11.56
N VAL A 147 -6.05 -2.00 11.53
CA VAL A 147 -4.77 -1.89 10.86
C VAL A 147 -4.70 -3.05 9.86
N TRP A 148 -4.35 -2.75 8.63
CA TRP A 148 -4.16 -3.72 7.56
C TRP A 148 -2.67 -3.96 7.34
N MET A 149 -2.25 -5.21 7.18
CA MET A 149 -0.87 -5.57 6.87
C MET A 149 -0.82 -6.49 5.65
N THR A 150 0.19 -6.31 4.80
CA THR A 150 0.50 -7.19 3.66
C THR A 150 1.64 -8.14 4.02
N ASP A 151 1.86 -9.12 3.14
CA ASP A 151 2.93 -10.10 3.23
C ASP A 151 3.49 -10.33 1.83
N TRP A 152 4.76 -9.96 1.61
CA TRP A 152 5.45 -10.11 0.34
C TRP A 152 5.67 -11.58 -0.02
N VAL A 153 5.95 -12.43 0.97
CA VAL A 153 6.19 -13.88 0.78
C VAL A 153 4.87 -14.61 0.45
N ASN A 154 3.76 -14.19 1.06
CA ASN A 154 2.44 -14.79 0.91
C ASN A 154 1.35 -13.74 0.65
N GLY A 155 1.34 -13.18 -0.56
CA GLY A 155 0.36 -12.18 -1.00
C GLY A 155 -1.10 -12.69 -1.08
N ASN A 156 -1.40 -13.95 -0.76
CA ASN A 156 -2.79 -14.44 -0.84
C ASN A 156 -3.75 -13.68 0.09
N TYR A 157 -3.24 -13.01 1.12
CA TYR A 157 -4.06 -12.36 2.14
C TYR A 157 -3.55 -10.96 2.49
N VAL A 158 -4.48 -10.12 2.91
CA VAL A 158 -4.17 -8.98 3.81
C VAL A 158 -4.72 -9.28 5.20
N TYR A 159 -3.96 -8.89 6.21
CA TYR A 159 -4.19 -9.25 7.61
C TYR A 159 -4.75 -8.04 8.37
N ARG A 160 -5.75 -8.29 9.24
CA ARG A 160 -6.41 -7.26 10.05
C ARG A 160 -5.98 -7.40 11.49
N TYR A 161 -5.64 -6.28 12.09
CA TYR A 161 -5.42 -6.13 13.52
C TYR A 161 -6.28 -4.97 14.03
N LYS A 162 -6.71 -5.00 15.29
CA LYS A 162 -7.44 -3.89 15.87
C LYS A 162 -6.51 -2.71 16.08
N LEU A 163 -6.93 -1.51 15.69
CA LEU A 163 -6.15 -0.29 15.88
C LEU A 163 -5.93 0.04 17.37
N SER A 164 -6.85 -0.37 18.24
CA SER A 164 -6.82 -0.06 19.68
C SER A 164 -5.66 -0.70 20.43
N ASP A 165 -5.35 -1.96 20.12
CA ASP A 165 -4.45 -2.81 20.91
C ASP A 165 -3.63 -3.80 20.07
N GLY A 166 -3.81 -3.82 18.75
CA GLY A 166 -3.16 -4.74 17.83
C GLY A 166 -3.62 -6.20 18.00
N GLU A 167 -4.79 -6.46 18.58
CA GLU A 167 -5.33 -7.82 18.59
C GLU A 167 -5.66 -8.28 17.17
N TYR A 168 -5.29 -9.51 16.80
CA TYR A 168 -5.58 -10.07 15.49
C TYR A 168 -7.09 -10.19 15.26
N ALA A 169 -7.57 -9.59 14.16
CA ALA A 169 -8.98 -9.51 13.80
C ALA A 169 -9.34 -10.39 12.58
N GLY A 170 -8.41 -11.18 12.07
CA GLY A 170 -8.61 -12.08 10.94
C GLY A 170 -7.89 -11.61 9.68
N LYS A 171 -8.19 -12.22 8.53
CA LYS A 171 -7.56 -11.90 7.24
C LYS A 171 -8.53 -11.98 6.08
N LEU A 172 -8.22 -11.27 5.00
CA LEU A 172 -9.03 -11.18 3.79
C LEU A 172 -8.27 -11.83 2.63
N HIS A 173 -8.81 -12.89 2.06
CA HIS A 173 -8.24 -13.57 0.89
C HIS A 173 -8.46 -12.75 -0.39
N LEU A 174 -7.39 -12.44 -1.11
CA LEU A 174 -7.42 -11.66 -2.35
C LEU A 174 -7.58 -12.56 -3.59
N ARG A 175 -8.48 -12.20 -4.52
CA ARG A 175 -8.77 -12.98 -5.73
C ARG A 175 -8.99 -12.08 -6.97
N PRO A 176 -8.11 -12.07 -7.99
CA PRO A 176 -6.80 -12.70 -8.01
C PRO A 176 -5.86 -12.07 -6.98
N VAL A 177 -4.69 -12.69 -6.79
CA VAL A 177 -3.67 -12.23 -5.85
C VAL A 177 -2.75 -11.23 -6.54
N PRO A 178 -2.64 -9.98 -6.04
CA PRO A 178 -1.48 -9.13 -6.29
C PRO A 178 -0.25 -9.83 -5.73
N GLN A 179 0.65 -10.28 -6.60
CA GLN A 179 1.88 -10.95 -6.16
C GLN A 179 2.86 -9.90 -5.64
N TRP A 180 3.74 -10.29 -4.71
CA TRP A 180 4.82 -9.41 -4.21
C TRP A 180 4.30 -8.02 -3.79
N GLN A 181 3.34 -8.01 -2.86
CA GLN A 181 2.77 -6.78 -2.32
C GLN A 181 3.83 -5.99 -1.56
N GLN A 182 3.91 -4.69 -1.80
CA GLN A 182 4.93 -3.83 -1.19
C GLN A 182 4.34 -2.64 -0.42
N GLY A 183 3.20 -2.11 -0.86
CA GLY A 183 2.53 -0.99 -0.20
C GLY A 183 1.03 -1.21 -0.06
N ILE A 184 0.43 -0.54 0.92
CA ILE A 184 -1.03 -0.56 1.12
C ILE A 184 -1.52 0.76 1.70
N ALA A 185 -2.60 1.28 1.14
CA ALA A 185 -3.31 2.47 1.65
C ALA A 185 -4.81 2.23 1.72
N VAL A 186 -5.47 2.83 2.71
CA VAL A 186 -6.93 2.84 2.83
C VAL A 186 -7.44 4.16 2.28
N HIS A 187 -8.31 4.11 1.27
CA HIS A 187 -8.92 5.32 0.72
C HIS A 187 -10.35 5.04 0.24
N ASN A 188 -11.29 5.87 0.67
CA ASN A 188 -12.72 5.77 0.33
C ASN A 188 -13.31 4.35 0.51
N GLY A 189 -12.98 3.69 1.61
CA GLY A 189 -13.47 2.34 1.93
C GLY A 189 -12.85 1.21 1.10
N ASN A 190 -11.75 1.49 0.40
CA ASN A 190 -11.00 0.50 -0.36
C ASN A 190 -9.55 0.43 0.11
N LEU A 191 -8.96 -0.75 -0.04
CA LEU A 191 -7.53 -1.00 0.03
C LEU A 191 -6.95 -0.80 -1.35
N TYR A 192 -5.97 0.08 -1.47
CA TYR A 192 -5.12 0.24 -2.64
C TYR A 192 -3.78 -0.42 -2.34
N ILE A 193 -3.34 -1.32 -3.21
CA ILE A 193 -2.17 -2.18 -2.98
C ILE A 193 -1.22 -2.04 -4.15
N THR A 194 -0.01 -1.57 -3.90
CA THR A 194 1.09 -1.62 -4.88
C THR A 194 1.74 -3.00 -4.82
N ALA A 195 2.01 -3.53 -6.00
CA ALA A 195 2.57 -4.87 -6.17
C ALA A 195 3.73 -4.80 -7.16
N ASP A 196 4.87 -5.34 -6.74
CA ASP A 196 6.09 -5.48 -7.54
C ASP A 196 5.96 -6.71 -8.46
N ASP A 197 4.85 -6.74 -9.20
CA ASP A 197 4.40 -7.85 -10.04
C ASP A 197 4.62 -7.60 -11.54
N GLY A 198 5.40 -6.57 -11.87
CA GLY A 198 6.08 -6.43 -13.14
C GLY A 198 7.39 -7.21 -13.18
N ASN A 199 8.22 -6.87 -14.16
CA ASN A 199 9.54 -7.45 -14.33
C ASN A 199 10.46 -6.43 -14.99
N ALA A 200 11.35 -5.85 -14.18
CA ALA A 200 12.25 -4.81 -14.64
C ALA A 200 13.27 -5.28 -15.68
N ASP A 201 13.69 -6.55 -15.66
CA ASP A 201 14.59 -7.12 -16.67
C ASP A 201 13.90 -7.22 -18.04
N ASP A 202 12.58 -7.45 -18.07
CA ASP A 202 11.75 -7.54 -19.27
C ASP A 202 10.98 -6.26 -19.62
N ARG A 203 11.17 -5.17 -18.85
CA ARG A 203 10.50 -3.87 -19.03
C ARG A 203 8.97 -3.98 -18.91
N GLU A 204 8.52 -4.74 -17.93
CA GLU A 204 7.11 -4.91 -17.57
C GLU A 204 6.80 -4.06 -16.33
N PRO A 205 5.74 -3.23 -16.36
CA PRO A 205 5.44 -2.30 -15.26
C PRO A 205 4.80 -3.02 -14.08
N ASP A 206 5.09 -2.50 -12.89
CA ASP A 206 4.38 -2.83 -11.66
C ASP A 206 2.96 -2.29 -11.64
N ASN A 207 2.14 -2.80 -10.72
CA ASN A 207 0.71 -2.56 -10.75
C ASN A 207 0.13 -2.04 -9.44
N LEU A 208 -0.95 -1.26 -9.59
CA LEU A 208 -1.84 -0.86 -8.53
C LEU A 208 -3.11 -1.71 -8.59
N TRP A 209 -3.47 -2.27 -7.44
CA TRP A 209 -4.64 -3.09 -7.25
C TRP A 209 -5.58 -2.47 -6.23
N LYS A 210 -6.86 -2.82 -6.33
CA LYS A 210 -7.90 -2.35 -5.41
C LYS A 210 -8.78 -3.49 -4.91
N ALA A 211 -9.06 -3.50 -3.62
CA ALA A 211 -10.01 -4.39 -2.98
C ALA A 211 -10.88 -3.63 -1.97
N PRO A 212 -12.11 -4.06 -1.68
CA PRO A 212 -12.90 -3.46 -0.60
C PRO A 212 -12.22 -3.64 0.76
N ALA A 213 -12.18 -2.58 1.59
CA ALA A 213 -11.69 -2.63 2.96
C ALA A 213 -12.75 -3.23 3.90
N SER A 214 -13.12 -4.49 3.67
CA SER A 214 -14.17 -5.15 4.41
C SER A 214 -13.68 -5.71 5.75
N LYS A 215 -14.21 -5.19 6.86
CA LYS A 215 -13.92 -5.68 8.21
C LYS A 215 -14.52 -7.05 8.54
N GLU A 216 -15.53 -7.51 7.78
CA GLU A 216 -16.28 -8.74 8.09
C GLU A 216 -15.99 -9.87 7.10
N GLU A 217 -15.74 -9.54 5.83
CA GLU A 217 -15.57 -10.55 4.80
C GLU A 217 -14.27 -11.35 4.98
N THR A 218 -14.27 -12.57 4.45
CA THR A 218 -13.12 -13.48 4.47
C THR A 218 -12.39 -13.55 3.14
N ALA A 219 -13.00 -13.04 2.07
CA ALA A 219 -12.40 -12.94 0.75
C ALA A 219 -12.96 -11.76 -0.04
N ALA A 220 -12.14 -11.19 -0.92
CA ALA A 220 -12.52 -10.11 -1.82
C ALA A 220 -12.08 -10.40 -3.25
N TYR A 221 -12.82 -9.85 -4.22
CA TYR A 221 -12.32 -9.74 -5.57
C TYR A 221 -11.46 -8.49 -5.70
N VAL A 222 -10.33 -8.64 -6.37
CA VAL A 222 -9.37 -7.56 -6.61
C VAL A 222 -9.55 -7.03 -8.02
N GLN A 223 -9.52 -5.71 -8.15
CA GLN A 223 -9.57 -4.98 -9.40
C GLN A 223 -8.18 -4.42 -9.73
N HIS A 224 -7.74 -4.60 -10.98
CA HIS A 224 -6.59 -3.87 -11.52
C HIS A 224 -6.97 -2.39 -11.72
N VAL A 225 -6.15 -1.48 -11.21
CA VAL A 225 -6.42 -0.03 -11.26
C VAL A 225 -5.50 0.68 -12.25
N LEU A 226 -4.20 0.41 -12.17
CA LEU A 226 -3.17 1.11 -12.94
C LEU A 226 -1.98 0.19 -13.16
N ALA A 227 -1.45 0.17 -14.37
CA ALA A 227 -0.07 -0.24 -14.63
C ALA A 227 0.80 1.02 -14.63
N PHE A 228 1.91 1.02 -13.90
CA PHE A 228 2.74 2.19 -13.67
C PHE A 228 3.68 2.53 -14.85
N ASP A 229 3.12 2.72 -16.04
CA ASP A 229 3.87 3.09 -17.26
C ASP A 229 4.45 4.51 -17.23
N GLN A 230 4.06 5.33 -16.25
CA GLN A 230 4.44 6.73 -16.14
C GLN A 230 5.74 6.94 -15.33
N LEU A 231 6.28 5.89 -14.72
CA LEU A 231 7.53 5.97 -13.94
C LEU A 231 8.71 6.26 -14.87
N ARG A 232 9.80 6.82 -14.32
CA ARG A 232 10.96 7.21 -15.12
C ARG A 232 11.70 6.02 -15.72
N ASP A 233 11.65 4.88 -15.03
CA ASP A 233 12.22 3.61 -15.47
C ASP A 233 11.56 2.47 -14.70
N PHE A 234 11.84 1.23 -15.11
CA PHE A 234 11.43 0.03 -14.40
C PHE A 234 12.30 -0.20 -13.16
N GLY A 235 11.75 -0.90 -12.18
CA GLY A 235 12.41 -1.18 -10.92
C GLY A 235 11.44 -1.85 -9.97
N GLU A 236 11.43 -1.41 -8.72
CA GLU A 236 10.62 -2.01 -7.65
C GLU A 236 9.67 -0.96 -7.11
N ILE A 237 8.37 -1.15 -7.33
CA ILE A 237 7.33 -0.36 -6.65
C ILE A 237 7.34 -0.67 -5.16
N GLU A 238 7.02 0.31 -4.33
CA GLU A 238 7.08 0.17 -2.88
C GLU A 238 5.82 0.83 -2.28
N GLY A 239 5.97 1.66 -1.24
CA GLY A 239 4.85 2.24 -0.52
C GLY A 239 3.87 3.11 -1.32
N ILE A 240 2.68 3.30 -0.73
CA ILE A 240 1.60 4.12 -1.28
C ILE A 240 0.84 4.84 -0.16
N ASP A 241 0.40 6.07 -0.43
CA ASP A 241 -0.55 6.78 0.44
C ASP A 241 -1.41 7.78 -0.34
N PHE A 242 -2.45 8.33 0.28
CA PHE A 242 -3.31 9.35 -0.29
C PHE A 242 -3.30 10.64 0.53
N ASP A 243 -2.93 11.75 -0.11
CA ASP A 243 -3.20 13.08 0.42
C ASP A 243 -4.62 13.48 0.01
N GLU A 244 -5.59 13.18 0.88
CA GLU A 244 -7.00 13.44 0.60
C GLU A 244 -7.31 14.94 0.40
N GLN A 245 -6.59 15.82 1.11
CA GLN A 245 -6.81 17.26 1.01
C GLN A 245 -6.34 17.80 -0.34
N ALA A 246 -5.22 17.28 -0.86
CA ALA A 246 -4.70 17.66 -2.16
C ALA A 246 -5.34 16.89 -3.33
N GLY A 247 -6.06 15.79 -3.05
CA GLY A 247 -6.55 14.88 -4.08
C GLY A 247 -5.41 14.17 -4.80
N GLU A 248 -4.35 13.81 -4.06
CA GLU A 248 -3.13 13.22 -4.60
C GLU A 248 -2.93 11.79 -4.08
N MET A 249 -2.45 10.91 -4.95
CA MET A 249 -1.88 9.61 -4.60
C MET A 249 -0.36 9.72 -4.65
N LEU A 250 0.30 9.24 -3.60
CA LEU A 250 1.75 9.19 -3.46
C LEU A 250 2.19 7.74 -3.65
N VAL A 251 3.21 7.51 -4.46
CA VAL A 251 3.77 6.17 -4.69
C VAL A 251 5.28 6.25 -4.64
N LEU A 252 5.91 5.43 -3.81
CA LEU A 252 7.36 5.27 -3.80
C LEU A 252 7.77 4.19 -4.78
N SER A 253 8.79 4.46 -5.59
CA SER A 253 9.41 3.45 -6.46
C SER A 253 10.92 3.62 -6.49
N ASN A 254 11.62 2.50 -6.57
CA ASN A 254 13.07 2.42 -6.69
C ASN A 254 13.45 2.01 -8.11
N ARG A 255 14.49 2.63 -8.67
CA ARG A 255 15.07 2.22 -9.95
C ARG A 255 16.59 2.14 -9.90
N GLY A 256 17.15 1.41 -10.86
CA GLY A 256 18.59 1.36 -11.12
C GLY A 256 19.34 0.24 -10.44
N LYS A 257 18.75 -0.44 -9.44
CA LYS A 257 19.31 -1.66 -8.85
C LYS A 257 18.56 -2.87 -9.37
N ARG A 258 19.31 -3.95 -9.64
CA ARG A 258 18.76 -5.26 -9.96
C ARG A 258 18.50 -6.00 -8.66
N ILE A 259 17.27 -6.41 -8.43
CA ILE A 259 16.86 -7.21 -7.29
C ILE A 259 16.25 -8.50 -7.83
N ASP A 260 16.58 -9.63 -7.19
CA ASP A 260 16.07 -10.94 -7.54
C ASP A 260 15.62 -11.61 -6.24
N LEU A 261 14.31 -11.69 -6.06
CA LEU A 261 13.66 -12.22 -4.86
C LEU A 261 14.21 -11.57 -3.57
N GLY A 262 14.25 -10.23 -3.55
CA GLY A 262 14.78 -9.45 -2.42
C GLY A 262 16.31 -9.45 -2.28
N THR A 263 17.05 -10.07 -3.20
CA THR A 263 18.53 -10.10 -3.17
C THR A 263 19.12 -9.13 -4.19
N PRO A 264 19.91 -8.12 -3.77
CA PRO A 264 20.65 -7.24 -4.68
C PRO A 264 21.63 -7.99 -5.60
N LYS A 265 21.58 -7.74 -6.91
CA LYS A 265 22.48 -8.33 -7.93
C LYS A 265 23.39 -7.31 -8.63
N GLY A 266 23.41 -6.06 -8.18
CA GLY A 266 24.17 -4.96 -8.78
C GLY A 266 23.26 -3.92 -9.41
N PHE A 267 23.80 -3.08 -10.30
CA PHE A 267 23.07 -1.99 -10.94
C PHE A 267 22.77 -2.29 -12.41
N TYR A 268 21.66 -1.75 -12.91
CA TYR A 268 21.36 -1.72 -14.33
C TYR A 268 22.38 -0.86 -15.09
N PRO A 269 22.62 -1.11 -16.39
CA PRO A 269 23.48 -0.25 -17.20
C PRO A 269 23.04 1.22 -17.13
N GLY A 270 24.00 2.12 -16.86
CA GLY A 270 23.74 3.56 -16.71
C GLY A 270 23.50 4.03 -15.27
N TYR A 271 23.44 3.11 -14.31
CA TYR A 271 23.29 3.40 -12.89
C TYR A 271 24.55 3.09 -12.09
N ASP A 272 24.87 3.96 -11.14
CA ASP A 272 25.94 3.79 -10.14
C ASP A 272 25.41 3.65 -8.70
N ARG A 273 24.10 3.86 -8.52
CA ARG A 273 23.35 3.67 -7.29
C ARG A 273 21.89 3.34 -7.59
N GLU A 274 21.18 2.90 -6.56
CA GLU A 274 19.72 2.91 -6.54
C GLU A 274 19.21 4.34 -6.36
N ILE A 275 18.12 4.67 -7.04
CA ILE A 275 17.44 5.97 -6.93
C ILE A 275 16.02 5.69 -6.46
N SER A 276 15.65 6.28 -5.33
CA SER A 276 14.31 6.19 -4.75
C SER A 276 13.55 7.48 -5.01
N GLU A 277 12.34 7.35 -5.53
CA GLU A 277 11.53 8.48 -5.98
C GLU A 277 10.08 8.34 -5.48
N VAL A 278 9.53 9.45 -4.98
CA VAL A 278 8.09 9.59 -4.73
C VAL A 278 7.44 10.21 -5.96
N TYR A 279 6.54 9.46 -6.56
CA TYR A 279 5.70 9.86 -7.69
C TYR A 279 4.36 10.35 -7.15
N VAL A 280 4.00 11.58 -7.49
CA VAL A 280 2.75 12.20 -7.03
C VAL A 280 1.78 12.26 -8.19
N PHE A 281 0.66 11.58 -8.05
CA PHE A 281 -0.42 11.53 -9.04
C PHE A 281 -1.60 12.35 -8.55
N ARG A 282 -2.15 13.22 -9.39
CA ARG A 282 -3.48 13.79 -9.15
C ARG A 282 -4.53 12.71 -9.42
N LYS A 283 -5.34 12.40 -8.42
CA LYS A 283 -6.50 11.51 -8.56
C LYS A 283 -7.71 12.31 -8.97
N THR A 284 -8.45 11.82 -9.96
CA THR A 284 -9.76 12.36 -10.31
C THR A 284 -10.78 11.24 -10.43
N ASP A 285 -11.89 11.41 -9.73
CA ASP A 285 -13.09 10.60 -9.91
C ASP A 285 -13.88 11.22 -11.06
N ARG A 286 -14.04 10.48 -12.16
CA ARG A 286 -14.81 10.97 -13.32
C ARG A 286 -16.31 10.74 -13.17
#